data_AF-A0A7S1RK85-F1
#
_entry.id   AF-A0A7S1RK85-F1
#
_cell.length_a   1.000
_cell.length_b   1.000
_cell.length_c   1.000
_cell.angle_alpha   90.00
_cell.angle_beta   90.00
_cell.angle_gamma   90.00
#
_symmetry.space_group_name_H-M   'P 1'
#
loop_
_entity.id
_entity.type
_entity.pdbx_description
1 polymer ?
#
loop_
_entity_poly.entity_id
_entity_poly.type
_entity_poly.pdbx_seq_one_letter_code
_entity_poly.pdbx_strand_id
1 'polypeptide(L)'
;MWVPTLYALADIAKEGSQKSSAQAFMYLQRLLLERGTELSLPWEQLPYAAWKECLEQVLFPLLQAQPASESPAGGAAGGPSVEVAAARRASAAQLICRVVLTHLPDWLNSSPDSFPVLFLRLLHILVSEASAPGPSREPLCESLKNLLLVISADPVFQELPSPRQSETLLEATWAIVAPSLPELRREVALILDPSAAEHMDAAPMVPEVAG
;
A
#
# COMPACT_ATOMS: atom_id res chain seq x y z
N MET A 1 -17.70 -5.73 17.79
CA MET A 1 -18.41 -6.79 17.03
C MET A 1 -18.05 -6.81 15.54
N TRP A 2 -17.25 -5.87 15.01
CA TRP A 2 -16.94 -5.79 13.57
C TRP A 2 -15.74 -6.62 13.11
N VAL A 3 -14.80 -6.91 14.00
CA VAL A 3 -13.58 -7.67 13.71
C VAL A 3 -13.89 -9.04 13.07
N PRO A 4 -14.79 -9.89 13.61
CA PRO A 4 -15.13 -11.17 12.99
C PRO A 4 -15.72 -11.05 11.58
N THR A 5 -16.50 -10.00 11.31
CA THR A 5 -17.08 -9.74 10.00
C THR A 5 -16.01 -9.39 8.97
N LEU A 6 -15.03 -8.56 9.34
CA LEU A 6 -13.93 -8.20 8.45
C LEU A 6 -13.04 -9.42 8.16
N TYR A 7 -12.78 -10.27 9.16
CA TYR A 7 -12.07 -11.53 8.94
C TYR A 7 -12.80 -12.44 7.96
N ALA A 8 -14.10 -12.67 8.18
CA ALA A 8 -14.89 -13.52 7.30
C ALA A 8 -14.90 -12.99 5.85
N LEU A 9 -15.02 -11.67 5.67
CA LEU A 9 -14.94 -11.05 4.35
C LEU A 9 -13.55 -11.17 3.73
N ALA A 10 -12.48 -11.02 4.52
CA ALA A 10 -11.11 -11.19 4.03
C ALA A 10 -10.81 -12.63 3.61
N ASP A 11 -11.32 -13.63 4.35
CA ASP A 11 -11.21 -15.03 3.97
C ASP A 11 -11.97 -15.32 2.65
N ILE A 12 -13.17 -14.77 2.48
CA ILE A 12 -13.91 -14.88 1.22
C ILE A 12 -13.19 -14.13 0.08
N ALA A 13 -12.60 -12.96 0.34
CA ALA A 13 -11.82 -12.22 -0.64
C ALA A 13 -10.60 -13.00 -1.11
N LYS A 14 -9.94 -13.72 -0.20
CA LYS A 14 -8.75 -14.54 -0.43
C LYS A 14 -9.07 -15.86 -1.15
N GLU A 15 -10.05 -16.61 -0.68
CA GLU A 15 -10.29 -18.02 -1.06
C GLU A 15 -11.55 -18.22 -1.91
N GLY A 16 -12.48 -17.25 -1.93
CA GLY A 16 -13.75 -17.39 -2.61
C GLY A 16 -13.65 -17.49 -4.13
N SER A 17 -14.79 -17.81 -4.78
CA SER A 17 -14.92 -17.72 -6.24
C SER A 17 -14.59 -16.30 -6.73
N GLN A 18 -14.27 -16.10 -8.02
CA GLN A 18 -14.01 -14.75 -8.55
C GLN A 18 -15.15 -13.76 -8.24
N LYS A 19 -16.41 -14.20 -8.36
CA LYS A 19 -17.59 -13.38 -8.04
C LYS A 19 -17.68 -13.07 -6.54
N SER A 20 -17.54 -14.08 -5.69
CA SER A 20 -17.59 -13.92 -4.23
C SER A 20 -16.45 -13.05 -3.71
N SER A 21 -15.25 -13.24 -4.25
CA SER A 21 -14.06 -12.46 -3.92
C SER A 21 -14.22 -10.99 -4.31
N ALA A 22 -14.68 -10.72 -5.54
CA ALA A 22 -14.98 -9.35 -5.97
C ALA A 22 -16.04 -8.67 -5.08
N GLN A 23 -17.11 -9.39 -4.74
CA GLN A 23 -18.15 -8.89 -3.84
C GLN A 23 -17.63 -8.66 -2.42
N ALA A 24 -16.75 -9.52 -1.91
CA ALA A 24 -16.12 -9.35 -0.61
C ALA A 24 -15.20 -8.12 -0.58
N PHE A 25 -14.39 -7.90 -1.62
CA PHE A 25 -13.60 -6.66 -1.77
C PHE A 25 -14.49 -5.42 -1.81
N MET A 26 -15.62 -5.48 -2.51
CA MET A 26 -16.60 -4.38 -2.52
C MET A 26 -17.09 -4.11 -1.10
N TYR A 27 -17.54 -5.12 -0.36
CA TYR A 27 -18.02 -4.92 1.02
C TYR A 27 -16.92 -4.41 1.95
N LEU A 28 -15.70 -4.93 1.85
CA LEU A 28 -14.55 -4.44 2.62
C LEU A 28 -14.29 -2.96 2.32
N GLN A 29 -14.28 -2.56 1.04
CA GLN A 29 -14.14 -1.16 0.65
C GLN A 29 -15.24 -0.30 1.26
N ARG A 30 -16.50 -0.73 1.19
CA ARG A 30 -17.62 0.02 1.75
C ARG A 30 -17.51 0.15 3.26
N LEU A 31 -17.25 -0.95 3.96
CA LEU A 31 -17.09 -0.98 5.41
C LEU A 31 -15.94 -0.09 5.87
N LEU A 32 -14.79 -0.10 5.17
CA LEU A 32 -13.54 0.57 5.57
C LEU A 32 -13.44 2.03 5.11
N LEU A 33 -14.11 2.41 4.02
CA LEU A 33 -13.92 3.72 3.37
C LEU A 33 -15.17 4.61 3.36
N GLU A 34 -16.39 4.05 3.40
CA GLU A 34 -17.59 4.90 3.48
C GLU A 34 -17.67 5.55 4.87
N ARG A 35 -18.10 6.81 4.92
CA ARG A 35 -18.40 7.54 6.16
C ARG A 35 -19.89 7.88 6.18
N GLY A 36 -20.56 7.67 7.31
CA GLY A 36 -21.93 8.14 7.55
C GLY A 36 -23.05 7.33 6.86
N THR A 37 -22.76 6.13 6.35
CA THR A 37 -23.78 5.21 5.81
C THR A 37 -24.12 4.12 6.84
N GLU A 38 -25.30 3.49 6.75
CA GLU A 38 -25.69 2.37 7.63
C GLU A 38 -24.73 1.16 7.56
N LEU A 39 -23.99 1.06 6.46
CA LEU A 39 -22.97 0.03 6.21
C LEU A 39 -21.56 0.47 6.59
N SER A 40 -21.34 1.75 6.93
CA SER A 40 -20.05 2.21 7.41
C SER A 40 -19.84 1.80 8.86
N LEU A 41 -18.64 1.37 9.20
CA LEU A 41 -18.27 1.22 10.61
C LEU A 41 -18.10 2.62 11.23
N PRO A 42 -18.40 2.80 12.52
CA PRO A 42 -18.27 4.09 13.21
C PRO A 42 -16.78 4.40 13.46
N TRP A 43 -16.01 4.59 12.39
CA TRP A 43 -14.56 4.71 12.42
C TRP A 43 -14.07 5.88 13.28
N GLU A 44 -14.83 6.98 13.31
CA GLU A 44 -14.54 8.14 14.16
C GLU A 44 -14.58 7.80 15.67
N GLN A 45 -15.25 6.71 16.04
CA GLN A 45 -15.36 6.25 17.42
C GLN A 45 -14.38 5.10 17.73
N LEU A 46 -13.66 4.60 16.73
CA LEU A 46 -12.78 3.45 16.90
C LEU A 46 -11.37 3.91 17.32
N PRO A 47 -10.82 3.33 18.41
CA PRO A 47 -9.48 3.68 18.84
C PRO A 47 -8.46 3.20 17.80
N TYR A 48 -7.34 3.91 17.71
CA TYR A 48 -6.22 3.55 16.84
C TYR A 48 -5.77 2.09 17.02
N ALA A 49 -5.80 1.54 18.25
CA ALA A 49 -5.46 0.15 18.51
C ALA A 49 -6.31 -0.85 17.71
N ALA A 50 -7.59 -0.56 17.52
CA ALA A 50 -8.47 -1.44 16.76
C ALA A 50 -8.21 -1.30 15.24
N TRP A 51 -7.90 -0.10 14.76
CA TRP A 51 -7.41 0.10 13.39
C TRP A 51 -6.12 -0.66 13.11
N LYS A 52 -5.17 -0.59 14.05
CA LYS A 52 -3.94 -1.36 13.98
C LYS A 52 -4.22 -2.86 13.88
N GLU A 53 -5.09 -3.39 14.74
CA GLU A 53 -5.49 -4.80 14.68
C GLU A 53 -6.12 -5.16 13.33
N CYS A 54 -7.00 -4.32 12.80
CA CYS A 54 -7.60 -4.51 11.48
C CYS A 54 -6.53 -4.57 10.37
N LEU A 55 -5.56 -3.65 10.39
CA LEU A 55 -4.48 -3.63 9.41
C LEU A 55 -3.62 -4.89 9.51
N GLU A 56 -3.15 -5.21 10.71
CA GLU A 56 -2.21 -6.31 10.94
C GLU A 56 -2.82 -7.69 10.74
N GLN A 57 -4.09 -7.85 11.08
CA GLN A 57 -4.73 -9.16 11.10
C GLN A 57 -5.64 -9.45 9.91
N VAL A 58 -6.18 -8.41 9.26
CA VAL A 58 -7.12 -8.59 8.14
C VAL A 58 -6.46 -8.16 6.84
N LEU A 59 -5.93 -6.94 6.80
CA LEU A 59 -5.47 -6.35 5.56
C LEU A 59 -4.08 -6.85 5.12
N PHE A 60 -3.11 -6.96 6.03
CA PHE A 60 -1.78 -7.49 5.70
C PHE A 60 -1.85 -8.94 5.20
N PRO A 61 -2.59 -9.86 5.87
CA PRO A 61 -2.71 -11.23 5.37
C PRO A 61 -3.46 -11.32 4.04
N LEU A 62 -4.41 -10.41 3.78
CA LEU A 62 -5.11 -10.36 2.50
C LEU A 62 -4.19 -10.00 1.34
N LEU A 63 -3.21 -9.12 1.57
CA LEU A 63 -2.19 -8.76 0.59
C LEU A 63 -1.15 -9.88 0.40
N GLN A 64 -0.70 -10.48 1.50
CA GLN A 64 0.34 -11.53 1.52
C GLN A 64 -0.20 -12.93 1.19
N ALA A 65 -1.48 -13.03 0.84
CA ALA A 65 -2.10 -14.29 0.50
C ALA A 65 -1.37 -14.95 -0.68
N GLN A 66 -0.66 -16.04 -0.37
CA GLN A 66 -0.04 -16.88 -1.36
C GLN A 66 -1.13 -17.66 -2.11
N PRO A 67 -0.93 -17.96 -3.42
CA PRO A 67 -1.80 -18.91 -4.07
C PRO A 67 -1.64 -20.22 -3.29
N ALA A 68 -2.75 -20.84 -2.86
CA ALA A 68 -2.70 -22.12 -2.17
C ALA A 68 -1.81 -23.05 -2.99
N SER A 69 -0.67 -23.44 -2.42
CA SER A 69 0.28 -24.37 -3.02
C SER A 69 -0.50 -25.55 -3.56
N GLU A 70 -0.25 -25.91 -4.82
CA GLU A 70 -0.73 -27.15 -5.40
C GLU A 70 -0.41 -28.27 -4.39
N SER A 71 -1.45 -28.92 -3.87
CA SER A 71 -1.29 -30.10 -3.03
C SER A 71 -0.75 -31.23 -3.93
N PRO A 72 0.43 -31.82 -3.64
CA PRO A 72 0.96 -32.89 -4.45
C PRO A 72 0.35 -34.23 -4.01
N ALA A 73 -0.96 -34.38 -4.15
CA ALA A 73 -1.62 -35.69 -4.02
C ALA A 73 -3.08 -35.62 -4.47
N GLY A 74 -3.32 -36.00 -5.73
CA GLY A 74 -4.54 -36.67 -6.15
C GLY A 74 -5.86 -35.92 -5.98
N GLY A 75 -6.33 -35.31 -7.08
CA GLY A 75 -7.77 -35.12 -7.33
C GLY A 75 -8.22 -33.65 -7.36
N ALA A 76 -8.77 -33.27 -8.51
CA ALA A 76 -9.43 -32.00 -8.84
C ALA A 76 -8.53 -30.75 -8.94
N ALA A 77 -8.18 -30.39 -10.18
CA ALA A 77 -7.65 -29.07 -10.53
C ALA A 77 -8.63 -27.98 -10.07
N GLY A 78 -8.19 -27.05 -9.22
CA GLY A 78 -9.08 -26.01 -8.68
C GLY A 78 -8.45 -24.88 -7.89
N GLY A 79 -7.12 -24.71 -7.93
CA GLY A 79 -6.49 -23.49 -7.42
C GLY A 79 -6.91 -22.27 -8.26
N PRO A 80 -7.00 -21.06 -7.69
CA PRO A 80 -7.21 -19.87 -8.50
C PRO A 80 -6.06 -19.75 -9.49
N SER A 81 -6.37 -19.47 -10.77
CA SER A 81 -5.35 -19.15 -11.77
C SER A 81 -4.39 -18.08 -11.24
N VAL A 82 -3.13 -18.15 -11.65
CA VAL A 82 -2.08 -17.18 -11.27
C VAL A 82 -2.55 -15.74 -11.50
N GLU A 83 -3.31 -15.50 -12.57
CA GLU A 83 -3.89 -14.20 -12.89
C GLU A 83 -4.95 -13.75 -11.89
N VAL A 84 -5.83 -14.67 -11.44
CA VAL A 84 -6.86 -14.38 -10.45
C VAL A 84 -6.23 -14.06 -9.10
N ALA A 85 -5.19 -14.81 -8.70
CA ALA A 85 -4.45 -14.53 -7.47
C ALA A 85 -3.75 -13.17 -7.55
N ALA A 86 -3.16 -12.82 -8.70
CA ALA A 86 -2.53 -11.52 -8.92
C ALA A 86 -3.54 -10.36 -8.88
N ALA A 87 -4.71 -10.51 -9.50
CA ALA A 87 -5.77 -9.51 -9.45
C ALA A 87 -6.30 -9.29 -8.01
N ARG A 88 -6.39 -10.34 -7.21
CA ARG A 88 -6.75 -10.23 -5.78
C ARG A 88 -5.72 -9.46 -4.98
N ARG A 89 -4.42 -9.73 -5.17
CA ARG A 89 -3.33 -8.97 -4.53
C ARG A 89 -3.34 -7.50 -4.93
N ALA A 90 -3.53 -7.22 -6.22
CA ALA A 90 -3.69 -5.85 -6.72
C ALA A 90 -4.86 -5.13 -6.05
N SER A 91 -6.02 -5.80 -5.95
CA SER A 91 -7.20 -5.26 -5.28
C SER A 91 -6.98 -5.00 -3.78
N ALA A 92 -6.24 -5.90 -3.12
CA ALA A 92 -5.86 -5.76 -1.72
C ALA A 92 -4.91 -4.57 -1.52
N ALA A 93 -3.85 -4.45 -2.32
CA ALA A 93 -2.91 -3.33 -2.26
C ALA A 93 -3.64 -2.00 -2.47
N GLN A 94 -4.51 -1.91 -3.48
CA GLN A 94 -5.29 -0.71 -3.76
C GLN A 94 -6.23 -0.35 -2.59
N LEU A 95 -6.93 -1.34 -2.02
CA LEU A 95 -7.78 -1.13 -0.84
C LEU A 95 -6.95 -0.57 0.33
N ILE A 96 -5.79 -1.18 0.61
CA ILE A 96 -4.95 -0.78 1.74
C ILE A 96 -4.42 0.65 1.56
N CYS A 97 -3.87 0.97 0.39
CA CYS A 97 -3.40 2.33 0.10
C CYS A 97 -4.52 3.36 0.29
N ARG A 98 -5.75 3.04 -0.17
CA ARG A 98 -6.91 3.92 0.02
C ARG A 98 -7.30 4.05 1.49
N VAL A 99 -7.32 2.96 2.26
CA VAL A 99 -7.65 2.98 3.70
C VAL A 99 -6.65 3.85 4.44
N VAL A 100 -5.35 3.68 4.17
CA VAL A 100 -4.31 4.50 4.79
C VAL A 100 -4.53 5.97 4.46
N LEU A 101 -4.63 6.35 3.20
CA LEU A 101 -4.82 7.75 2.81
C LEU A 101 -6.12 8.35 3.37
N THR A 102 -7.18 7.56 3.51
CA THR A 102 -8.48 8.03 4.01
C THR A 102 -8.46 8.34 5.51
N HIS A 103 -7.69 7.57 6.29
CA HIS A 103 -7.65 7.68 7.76
C HIS A 103 -6.33 8.25 8.29
N LEU A 104 -5.40 8.55 7.38
CA LEU A 104 -4.07 9.11 7.68
C LEU A 104 -4.16 10.34 8.61
N PRO A 105 -5.00 11.36 8.32
CA PRO A 105 -5.06 12.54 9.19
C PRO A 105 -5.52 12.21 10.61
N ASP A 106 -6.49 11.30 10.73
CA ASP A 106 -7.08 10.89 12.01
C ASP A 106 -6.07 10.10 12.86
N TRP A 107 -5.28 9.23 12.24
CA TRP A 107 -4.24 8.44 12.93
C TRP A 107 -3.03 9.27 13.34
N LEU A 108 -2.62 10.23 12.51
CA LEU A 108 -1.53 11.16 12.87
C LEU A 108 -1.89 11.99 14.09
N ASN A 109 -3.12 12.49 14.16
CA ASN A 109 -3.58 13.29 15.29
C ASN A 109 -3.78 12.47 16.58
N SER A 110 -4.28 11.23 16.45
CA SER A 110 -4.62 10.39 17.61
C SER A 110 -3.47 9.55 18.14
N SER A 111 -2.47 9.21 17.32
CA SER A 111 -1.37 8.30 17.70
C SER A 111 -0.07 8.60 16.94
N PRO A 112 0.53 9.79 17.13
CA PRO A 112 1.70 10.26 16.37
C PRO A 112 2.96 9.38 16.56
N ASP A 113 3.11 8.71 17.71
CA ASP A 113 4.28 7.85 17.97
C ASP A 113 4.12 6.42 17.42
N SER A 114 2.89 5.91 17.37
CA SER A 114 2.64 4.51 16.97
C SER A 114 2.31 4.36 15.49
N PHE A 115 1.68 5.35 14.87
CA PHE A 115 1.33 5.31 13.46
C PHE A 115 2.55 5.15 12.54
N PRO A 116 3.64 5.92 12.70
CA PRO A 116 4.82 5.81 11.83
C PRO A 116 5.41 4.40 11.80
N VAL A 117 5.43 3.70 12.94
CA VAL A 117 5.91 2.31 13.02
C VAL A 117 5.04 1.37 12.18
N LEU A 118 3.71 1.49 12.31
CA LEU A 118 2.77 0.66 11.54
C LEU A 118 2.84 0.99 10.04
N PHE A 119 2.97 2.26 9.70
CA PHE A 119 3.09 2.72 8.32
C PHE A 119 4.34 2.15 7.64
N LEU A 120 5.51 2.23 8.28
CA LEU A 120 6.75 1.68 7.73
C LEU A 120 6.68 0.15 7.59
N ARG A 121 6.02 -0.54 8.52
CA ARG A 121 5.76 -1.98 8.41
C ARG A 121 4.88 -2.30 7.21
N LEU A 122 3.79 -1.57 7.01
CA LEU A 122 2.94 -1.72 5.82
C LEU A 122 3.75 -1.47 4.54
N LEU A 123 4.55 -0.41 4.52
CA LEU A 123 5.36 -0.06 3.36
C LEU A 123 6.36 -1.18 3.00
N HIS A 124 7.01 -1.78 4.00
CA HIS A 124 7.84 -2.97 3.80
C HIS A 124 7.09 -4.11 3.11
N ILE A 125 5.85 -4.38 3.53
CA ILE A 125 5.02 -5.43 2.92
C ILE A 125 4.68 -5.08 1.47
N LEU A 126 4.18 -3.87 1.22
CA LEU A 126 3.83 -3.43 -0.14
C LEU A 126 5.04 -3.45 -1.08
N VAL A 127 6.20 -2.95 -0.63
CA VAL A 127 7.44 -2.96 -1.42
C VAL A 127 7.91 -4.38 -1.69
N SER A 128 7.86 -5.27 -0.71
CA SER A 128 8.19 -6.69 -0.90
C SER A 128 7.32 -7.33 -1.99
N GLU A 129 6.00 -7.11 -1.94
CA GLU A 129 5.06 -7.67 -2.91
C GLU A 129 5.19 -7.02 -4.31
N ALA A 130 5.48 -5.72 -4.37
CA ALA A 130 5.68 -5.00 -5.63
C ALA A 130 7.04 -5.30 -6.30
N SER A 131 8.03 -5.73 -5.51
CA SER A 131 9.35 -6.09 -6.03
C SER A 131 9.40 -7.53 -6.53
N ALA A 132 8.48 -8.38 -6.05
CA ALA A 132 8.37 -9.76 -6.52
C ALA A 132 7.98 -9.80 -8.02
N PRO A 133 8.64 -10.63 -8.84
CA PRO A 133 8.26 -10.80 -10.23
C PRO A 133 6.89 -11.50 -10.31
N GLY A 134 6.00 -10.98 -11.16
CA GLY A 134 4.69 -11.60 -11.38
C GLY A 134 3.67 -10.63 -11.98
N PRO A 135 2.49 -11.14 -12.36
CA PRO A 135 1.46 -10.32 -13.02
C PRO A 135 0.84 -9.26 -12.10
N SER A 136 1.05 -9.36 -10.79
CA SER A 136 0.61 -8.36 -9.82
C SER A 136 1.60 -7.21 -9.64
N ARG A 137 2.82 -7.31 -10.17
CA ARG A 137 3.89 -6.31 -9.94
C ARG A 137 3.49 -4.91 -10.38
N GLU A 138 3.07 -4.75 -11.63
CA GLU A 138 2.72 -3.47 -12.21
C GLU A 138 1.56 -2.75 -11.46
N PRO A 139 0.41 -3.39 -11.20
CA PRO A 139 -0.66 -2.72 -10.45
C PRO A 139 -0.30 -2.43 -9.00
N LEU A 140 0.61 -3.21 -8.38
CA LEU A 140 1.13 -2.91 -7.04
C LEU A 140 2.07 -1.70 -7.07
N CYS A 141 2.99 -1.63 -8.03
CA CYS A 141 3.86 -0.47 -8.24
C CYS A 141 3.02 0.79 -8.47
N GLU A 142 1.95 0.72 -9.28
CA GLU A 142 1.05 1.84 -9.51
C GLU A 142 0.31 2.28 -8.22
N SER A 143 -0.17 1.31 -7.43
CA SER A 143 -0.80 1.61 -6.13
C SER A 143 0.17 2.25 -5.14
N LEU A 144 1.41 1.78 -5.13
CA LEU A 144 2.50 2.37 -4.34
C LEU A 144 2.86 3.77 -4.83
N LYS A 145 2.97 4.00 -6.15
CA LYS A 145 3.24 5.32 -6.72
C LYS A 145 2.23 6.35 -6.25
N ASN A 146 0.95 6.00 -6.35
CA ASN A 146 -0.14 6.89 -5.94
C ASN A 146 -0.10 7.19 -4.44
N LEU A 147 0.21 6.19 -3.60
CA LEU A 147 0.45 6.41 -2.17
C LEU A 147 1.63 7.37 -1.93
N LEU A 148 2.77 7.11 -2.57
CA LEU A 148 4.00 7.88 -2.42
C LEU A 148 3.85 9.32 -2.92
N LEU A 149 3.11 9.55 -4.00
CA LEU A 149 2.79 10.88 -4.51
C LEU A 149 2.03 11.70 -3.48
N VAL A 150 0.96 11.13 -2.90
CA VAL A 150 0.14 11.84 -1.94
C VAL A 150 0.92 12.17 -0.67
N ILE A 151 1.64 11.21 -0.10
CA ILE A 151 2.41 11.47 1.14
C ILE A 151 3.60 12.40 0.89
N SER A 152 4.21 12.39 -0.30
CA SER A 152 5.34 13.28 -0.60
C SER A 152 4.87 14.71 -0.84
N ALA A 153 3.64 14.91 -1.32
CA ALA A 153 3.03 16.22 -1.48
C ALA A 153 2.42 16.77 -0.17
N ASP A 154 2.22 15.94 0.84
CA ASP A 154 1.63 16.34 2.12
C ASP A 154 2.71 16.95 3.05
N PRO A 155 2.61 18.25 3.40
CA PRO A 155 3.60 18.91 4.25
C PRO A 155 3.65 18.32 5.66
N VAL A 156 2.54 17.79 6.18
CA VAL A 156 2.52 17.17 7.52
C VAL A 156 3.43 15.95 7.56
N PHE A 157 3.49 15.20 6.46
CA PHE A 157 4.28 13.98 6.36
C PHE A 157 5.78 14.27 6.16
N GLN A 158 6.11 15.40 5.53
CA GLN A 158 7.49 15.87 5.38
C GLN A 158 8.13 16.23 6.72
N GLU A 159 7.35 16.77 7.65
CA GLU A 159 7.84 17.24 8.96
C GLU A 159 7.71 16.18 10.06
N LEU A 160 7.01 15.07 9.81
CA LEU A 160 6.74 14.06 10.82
C LEU A 160 8.03 13.30 11.19
N PRO A 161 8.34 13.12 12.48
CA PRO A 161 9.52 12.35 12.89
C PRO A 161 9.34 10.86 12.58
N SER A 162 10.42 10.22 12.13
CA SER A 162 10.51 8.76 12.06
C SER A 162 10.66 8.16 13.46
N PRO A 163 10.22 6.90 13.69
CA PRO A 163 10.57 6.14 14.90
C PRO A 163 12.08 5.97 15.10
N ARG A 164 12.86 6.09 14.02
CA ARG A 164 14.33 6.14 14.06
C ARG A 164 14.73 7.58 14.30
N GLN A 165 15.48 7.81 15.38
CA GLN A 165 15.95 9.15 15.73
C GLN A 165 16.84 9.69 14.59
N SER A 166 16.57 10.94 14.16
CA SER A 166 17.32 11.73 13.17
C SER A 166 16.86 11.75 11.71
N GLU A 167 15.75 11.12 11.35
CA GLU A 167 15.17 11.23 9.99
C GLU A 167 13.66 11.53 10.04
N THR A 168 13.12 12.11 8.97
CA THR A 168 11.67 12.29 8.80
C THR A 168 11.01 10.97 8.39
N LEU A 169 9.71 10.85 8.60
CA LEU A 169 8.96 9.68 8.14
C LEU A 169 9.04 9.53 6.62
N LEU A 170 9.09 10.64 5.88
CA LEU A 170 9.28 10.63 4.43
C LEU A 170 10.67 10.10 4.02
N GLU A 171 11.72 10.50 4.72
CA GLU A 171 13.08 9.97 4.49
C GLU A 171 13.13 8.46 4.75
N ALA A 172 12.56 8.00 5.87
CA ALA A 172 12.45 6.59 6.21
C ALA A 172 11.64 5.81 5.17
N THR A 173 10.56 6.41 4.63
CA THR A 173 9.75 5.85 3.55
C THR A 173 10.60 5.60 2.31
N TRP A 174 11.35 6.61 1.87
CA TRP A 174 12.21 6.49 0.70
C TRP A 174 13.38 5.54 0.91
N ALA A 175 13.89 5.41 2.14
CA ALA A 175 14.92 4.42 2.49
C ALA A 175 14.43 2.97 2.31
N ILE A 176 13.12 2.72 2.44
CA ILE A 176 12.51 1.40 2.19
C ILE A 176 12.24 1.18 0.70
N VAL A 177 11.73 2.20 0.00
CA VAL A 177 11.27 2.05 -1.40
C VAL A 177 12.45 2.05 -2.38
N ALA A 178 13.39 2.98 -2.24
CA ALA A 178 14.42 3.23 -3.26
C ALA A 178 15.35 2.03 -3.55
N PRO A 179 15.76 1.20 -2.57
CA PRO A 179 16.62 0.04 -2.84
C PRO A 179 15.95 -1.01 -3.73
N SER A 180 14.62 -1.19 -3.61
CA SER A 180 13.89 -2.24 -4.32
C SER A 180 13.19 -1.73 -5.58
N LEU A 181 12.79 -0.45 -5.59
CA LEU A 181 12.02 0.19 -6.66
C LEU A 181 12.62 1.58 -7.00
N PRO A 182 13.87 1.66 -7.50
CA PRO A 182 14.55 2.93 -7.75
C PRO A 182 13.84 3.79 -8.79
N GLU A 183 13.25 3.18 -9.81
CA GLU A 183 12.48 3.89 -10.86
C GLU A 183 11.26 4.61 -10.28
N LEU A 184 10.61 4.03 -9.27
CA LEU A 184 9.43 4.62 -8.64
C LEU A 184 9.77 5.95 -7.95
N ARG A 185 10.94 6.03 -7.30
CA ARG A 185 11.44 7.28 -6.68
C ARG A 185 11.70 8.34 -7.74
N ARG A 186 12.29 7.95 -8.86
CA ARG A 186 12.56 8.86 -9.98
C ARG A 186 11.26 9.40 -10.59
N GLU A 187 10.30 8.53 -10.86
CA GLU A 187 8.98 8.92 -11.39
C GLU A 187 8.27 9.90 -10.46
N VAL A 188 8.21 9.61 -9.16
CA VAL A 188 7.56 10.50 -8.19
C VAL A 188 8.26 11.85 -8.10
N ALA A 189 9.60 11.89 -8.11
CA ALA A 189 10.34 13.14 -8.12
C ALA A 189 10.06 13.98 -9.36
N LEU A 190 10.00 13.37 -10.54
CA LEU A 190 9.68 14.06 -11.80
C LEU A 190 8.24 14.59 -11.85
N ILE A 191 7.29 13.90 -11.21
CA ILE A 191 5.89 14.36 -11.15
C ILE A 191 5.74 15.56 -10.21
N LEU A 192 6.44 15.54 -9.06
CA LEU A 192 6.36 16.62 -8.07
C LEU A 192 7.18 17.85 -8.47
N ASP A 193 8.31 17.64 -9.13
CA ASP A 193 9.16 18.70 -9.67
C ASP A 193 9.58 18.37 -11.12
N PRO A 194 8.76 18.77 -12.11
CA PRO A 194 9.07 18.54 -13.52
C PRO A 194 10.29 19.36 -14.00
N SER A 195 10.67 20.44 -13.29
CA SER A 195 11.82 21.27 -13.65
C SER A 195 13.17 20.62 -13.30
N ALA A 196 13.17 19.61 -12.42
CA ALA A 196 14.35 18.77 -12.17
C ALA A 196 14.76 17.93 -13.40
N ALA A 197 13.83 17.68 -14.34
CA ALA A 197 14.11 16.95 -15.58
C ALA A 197 15.05 17.73 -16.51
N GLU A 198 14.91 19.06 -16.55
CA GLU A 198 15.68 19.95 -17.44
C GLU A 198 17.15 20.10 -17.00
N HIS A 199 17.44 19.94 -15.70
CA HIS A 199 18.80 20.05 -15.16
C HIS A 199 19.62 18.76 -15.30
N MET A 200 18.97 17.62 -15.56
CA MET A 200 19.66 16.33 -15.70
C MET A 200 20.14 16.08 -17.14
N ASP A 201 19.55 16.76 -18.12
CA ASP A 201 19.97 16.75 -19.53
C ASP A 201 20.94 17.91 -19.86
N ALA A 202 21.07 18.89 -18.97
CA ALA A 202 21.98 20.02 -19.09
C ALA A 202 23.33 19.74 -18.40
N ALA A 203 24.03 18.66 -18.76
CA ALA A 203 25.47 18.55 -18.48
C ALA A 203 26.24 19.54 -19.38
N PRO A 204 27.33 20.18 -18.88
CA PRO A 204 27.88 21.37 -19.52
C PRO A 204 28.57 21.00 -20.83
N MET A 205 28.17 21.65 -21.92
CA MET A 205 29.00 21.79 -23.11
C MET A 205 30.31 22.48 -22.69
N VAL A 206 31.38 21.67 -22.61
CA VAL A 206 32.75 22.15 -22.43
C VAL A 206 33.05 23.11 -23.59
N PRO A 207 33.43 24.37 -23.36
CA PRO A 207 33.90 25.21 -24.45
C PRO A 207 35.26 24.66 -24.90
N GLU A 208 35.30 24.15 -26.12
CA GLU A 208 36.53 23.82 -26.83
C GLU A 208 37.30 25.12 -27.07
N VAL A 209 38.26 25.40 -26.18
CA VAL A 209 39.20 26.51 -26.32
C VAL A 209 40.23 26.09 -27.36
N ALA A 210 40.01 26.50 -28.60
CA ALA A 210 41.03 26.39 -29.66
C ALA A 210 42.04 27.54 -29.49
N GLY A 211 43.25 27.18 -29.05
CA GLY A 211 44.48 27.96 -29.20
C GLY A 211 45.35 27.40 -30.31
#